data_AF-A0A971V324-F1
#
_entry.id   AF-A0A971V324-F1
#
_cell.length_a   1.000
_cell.length_b   1.000
_cell.length_c   1.000
_cell.angle_alpha   90.00
_cell.angle_beta   90.00
_cell.angle_gamma   90.00
#
_symmetry.space_group_name_H-M   'P 1'
#
loop_
_entity.id
_entity.type
_entity.pdbx_description
1 polymer ?
#
loop_
_entity_poly.entity_id
_entity_poly.type
_entity_poly.pdbx_seq_one_letter_code
_entity_poly.pdbx_strand_id
1 'polypeptide(L)'
;MTVLLTAVVTLGVIGAGSAAILYLIGQKFKVEEDPRIQEVQDALPAANCGGCGFPGCAAFASACVKAETLEGLNCPVGGQSTMDRVAEILGQTAPVAIKKIAVVRCSGTCESRPRTNLYDGVSNCTIAAALYGGDTGCSFGCLGLGDCVESCTFEAIHINPLTMLPEVVEDKCTA
;
A
#
# COMPACT_ATOMS: atom_id res chain seq x y z
N MET A 1 -48.11 7.40 -31.92
CA MET A 1 -46.99 7.02 -32.81
C MET A 1 -46.01 8.17 -33.03
N THR A 2 -46.48 9.37 -33.39
CA THR A 2 -45.65 10.58 -33.63
C THR A 2 -44.82 11.02 -32.43
N VAL A 3 -45.39 11.07 -31.22
CA VAL A 3 -44.67 11.51 -29.99
C VAL A 3 -43.51 10.57 -29.64
N LEU A 4 -43.70 9.26 -29.80
CA LEU A 4 -42.66 8.26 -29.57
C LEU A 4 -41.52 8.39 -30.59
N LEU A 5 -41.86 8.54 -31.87
CA LEU A 5 -40.86 8.77 -32.92
C LEU A 5 -40.07 10.06 -32.70
N THR A 6 -40.74 11.17 -32.34
CA THR A 6 -40.05 12.43 -32.05
C THR A 6 -39.13 12.32 -30.85
N ALA A 7 -39.53 11.61 -29.79
CA ALA A 7 -38.72 11.42 -28.59
C ALA A 7 -37.46 10.58 -28.86
N VAL A 8 -37.57 9.52 -29.66
CA VAL A 8 -36.43 8.69 -30.06
C VAL A 8 -35.46 9.48 -30.94
N VAL A 9 -35.97 10.25 -31.89
CA VAL A 9 -35.13 11.06 -32.78
C VAL A 9 -34.40 12.16 -32.00
N THR A 10 -35.06 12.86 -31.08
CA THR A 10 -34.39 13.90 -30.27
C THR A 10 -33.31 13.31 -29.36
N LEU A 11 -33.57 12.19 -28.68
CA LEU A 11 -32.55 11.49 -27.89
C LEU A 11 -31.37 11.02 -28.74
N GLY A 12 -31.64 10.49 -29.94
CA GLY A 12 -30.60 10.07 -30.88
C GLY A 12 -29.71 11.22 -31.35
N VAL A 13 -30.30 12.37 -31.68
CA VAL A 13 -29.56 13.57 -32.09
C VAL A 13 -28.70 14.11 -30.95
N ILE A 14 -29.25 14.18 -29.74
CA ILE A 14 -28.50 14.62 -28.56
C ILE A 14 -27.35 13.66 -28.29
N GLY A 15 -27.60 12.34 -28.27
CA GLY A 15 -26.58 11.33 -28.04
C GLY A 15 -25.45 11.37 -29.08
N ALA A 16 -25.79 11.44 -30.37
CA ALA A 16 -24.81 11.55 -31.44
C ALA A 16 -24.02 12.87 -31.38
N GLY A 17 -24.69 13.98 -31.08
CA GLY A 17 -24.05 15.28 -30.90
C GLY A 17 -23.07 15.28 -29.73
N SER A 18 -23.49 14.77 -28.57
CA SER A 18 -22.63 14.62 -27.39
C SER A 18 -21.43 13.71 -27.65
N ALA A 19 -21.63 12.58 -28.32
CA ALA A 19 -20.54 11.66 -28.68
C ALA A 19 -19.52 12.31 -29.62
N ALA A 20 -19.99 13.05 -30.64
CA ALA A 20 -19.12 13.77 -31.55
C ALA A 20 -18.30 14.86 -30.82
N ILE A 21 -18.93 15.61 -29.92
CA ILE A 21 -18.26 16.63 -29.11
C ILE A 21 -17.20 15.98 -28.21
N LEU A 22 -17.53 14.90 -27.49
CA LEU A 22 -16.59 14.20 -26.62
C LEU A 22 -15.41 13.62 -27.40
N TYR A 23 -15.63 13.05 -28.59
CA TYR A 23 -14.57 12.55 -29.45
C TYR A 23 -13.63 13.66 -29.92
N LEU A 24 -14.17 14.79 -30.39
CA LEU A 24 -13.39 15.93 -30.86
C LEU A 24 -12.56 16.55 -29.73
N ILE A 25 -13.15 16.72 -28.54
CA ILE A 25 -12.45 17.23 -27.36
C ILE A 25 -11.39 16.22 -26.91
N GLY A 26 -11.75 14.94 -26.82
CA GLY A 26 -10.83 13.86 -26.42
C GLY A 26 -9.59 13.79 -27.30
N GLN A 27 -9.74 13.91 -28.62
CA GLN A 27 -8.59 13.97 -29.53
C GLN A 27 -7.82 15.28 -29.43
N LYS A 28 -8.51 16.41 -29.28
CA LYS A 28 -7.86 17.72 -29.18
C LYS A 28 -7.01 17.88 -27.92
N PHE A 29 -7.42 17.27 -26.82
CA PHE A 29 -6.73 17.33 -25.53
C PHE A 29 -6.04 16.01 -25.16
N LYS A 30 -5.84 15.11 -26.14
CA LYS A 30 -5.09 13.88 -25.91
C LYS A 30 -3.66 14.24 -25.51
N VAL A 31 -3.28 13.87 -24.31
CA VAL A 31 -1.89 13.99 -23.85
C VAL A 31 -1.17 12.74 -24.34
N GLU A 32 -0.10 12.92 -25.12
CA GLU A 32 0.78 11.81 -25.47
C GLU A 32 1.61 11.44 -24.24
N GLU A 33 1.26 10.32 -23.63
CA GLU A 33 2.03 9.74 -22.54
C GLU A 33 3.16 8.87 -23.08
N ASP A 34 4.28 8.84 -22.36
CA ASP A 34 5.37 7.93 -22.70
C ASP A 34 4.88 6.49 -22.54
N PRO A 35 4.91 5.65 -23.60
CA PRO A 35 4.37 4.29 -23.55
C PRO A 35 5.02 3.43 -22.47
N ARG A 36 6.25 3.75 -22.07
CA ARG A 36 6.98 3.05 -21.00
C ARG A 36 6.31 3.20 -19.65
N ILE A 37 5.50 4.24 -19.42
CA ILE A 37 4.74 4.41 -18.17
C ILE A 37 3.76 3.25 -17.98
N GLN A 38 3.05 2.88 -19.04
CA GLN A 38 2.12 1.76 -18.98
C GLN A 38 2.86 0.43 -18.80
N GLU A 39 3.95 0.21 -19.54
CA GLU A 39 4.77 -1.00 -19.41
C GLU A 39 5.33 -1.17 -17.98
N VAL A 40 5.87 -0.09 -17.40
CA VAL A 40 6.35 -0.08 -16.02
C VAL A 40 5.19 -0.34 -15.05
N GLN A 41 4.03 0.29 -15.26
CA GLN A 41 2.87 0.09 -14.40
C GLN A 41 2.37 -1.36 -14.43
N ASP A 42 2.38 -2.01 -15.60
CA ASP A 42 1.98 -3.42 -15.76
C ASP A 42 2.97 -4.39 -15.09
N ALA A 43 4.24 -3.98 -14.95
CA ALA A 43 5.23 -4.73 -14.19
C ALA A 43 5.06 -4.60 -12.66
N LEU A 44 4.31 -3.61 -12.17
CA LEU A 44 4.06 -3.39 -10.75
C LEU A 44 2.94 -4.31 -10.21
N PRO A 45 2.88 -4.57 -8.90
CA PRO A 45 1.83 -5.40 -8.29
C PRO A 45 0.41 -4.82 -8.33
N ALA A 46 0.19 -3.65 -8.95
CA ALA A 46 -1.07 -2.91 -9.00
C ALA A 46 -1.80 -2.69 -7.65
N ALA A 47 -1.06 -2.79 -6.54
CA ALA A 47 -1.63 -2.76 -5.19
C ALA A 47 -2.11 -1.37 -4.73
N ASN A 48 -1.59 -0.28 -5.33
CA ASN A 48 -1.92 1.10 -4.96
C ASN A 48 -1.83 1.40 -3.44
N CYS A 49 -0.87 0.77 -2.75
CA CYS A 49 -0.77 0.79 -1.29
C CYS A 49 -0.01 1.99 -0.72
N GLY A 50 0.63 2.81 -1.57
CA GLY A 50 1.41 3.97 -1.11
C GLY A 50 2.75 3.66 -0.41
N GLY A 51 3.13 2.40 -0.25
CA GLY A 51 4.36 2.02 0.48
C GLY A 51 5.66 2.57 -0.12
N CYS A 52 5.67 2.89 -1.41
CA CYS A 52 6.80 3.55 -2.09
C CYS A 52 6.83 5.08 -1.92
N GLY A 53 5.87 5.68 -1.20
CA GLY A 53 5.76 7.14 -1.02
C GLY A 53 4.98 7.87 -2.13
N PHE A 54 4.46 7.14 -3.12
CA PHE A 54 3.64 7.70 -4.20
C PHE A 54 2.15 7.34 -4.02
N PRO A 55 1.20 8.18 -4.48
CA PRO A 55 -0.24 7.96 -4.31
C PRO A 55 -0.79 6.66 -4.93
N GLY A 56 -0.06 6.05 -5.87
CA GLY A 56 -0.48 4.83 -6.55
C GLY A 56 0.57 4.31 -7.52
N CYS A 57 0.34 3.12 -8.09
CA CYS A 57 1.27 2.45 -8.98
C CYS A 57 1.54 3.27 -10.26
N ALA A 58 0.52 3.91 -10.83
CA ALA A 58 0.67 4.79 -12.00
C ALA A 58 1.59 6.00 -11.73
N ALA A 59 1.46 6.60 -10.54
CA ALA A 59 2.30 7.73 -10.13
C ALA A 59 3.76 7.30 -9.90
N PHE A 60 3.97 6.13 -9.30
CA PHE A 60 5.30 5.55 -9.15
C PHE A 60 5.93 5.18 -10.50
N ALA A 61 5.17 4.56 -11.42
CA ALA A 61 5.63 4.24 -12.76
C ALA A 61 6.06 5.49 -13.54
N SER A 62 5.24 6.54 -13.49
CA SER A 62 5.56 7.85 -14.06
C SER A 62 6.84 8.45 -13.47
N ALA A 63 7.07 8.29 -12.17
CA ALA A 63 8.28 8.77 -11.51
C ALA A 63 9.52 7.98 -11.96
N CYS A 64 9.42 6.66 -12.09
CA CYS A 64 10.50 5.81 -12.59
C CYS A 64 10.91 6.19 -14.02
N VAL A 65 9.94 6.39 -14.92
CA VAL A 65 10.20 6.74 -16.33
C VAL A 65 10.83 8.13 -16.47
N LYS A 66 10.47 9.07 -15.60
CA LYS A 66 11.00 10.44 -15.60
C LYS A 66 12.34 10.58 -14.86
N ALA A 67 12.75 9.59 -14.09
CA ALA A 67 13.97 9.66 -13.30
C ALA A 67 15.20 9.36 -14.16
N GLU A 68 16.27 10.13 -13.93
CA GLU A 68 17.58 9.85 -14.54
C GLU A 68 18.19 8.55 -14.02
N THR A 69 17.89 8.20 -12.76
CA THR A 69 18.32 6.96 -12.10
C THR A 69 17.18 6.40 -11.25
N LEU A 70 17.19 5.09 -11.00
CA LEU A 70 16.25 4.43 -10.09
C LEU A 70 16.68 4.51 -8.61
N GLU A 71 17.68 5.32 -8.27
CA GLU A 71 18.11 5.48 -6.87
C GLU A 71 17.01 6.10 -6.01
N GLY A 72 16.74 5.46 -4.87
CA GLY A 72 15.65 5.88 -3.97
C GLY A 72 14.24 5.52 -4.47
N LEU A 73 14.10 4.91 -5.64
CA LEU A 73 12.83 4.40 -6.17
C LEU A 73 12.76 2.89 -5.97
N ASN A 74 11.88 2.44 -5.08
CA ASN A 74 11.68 1.03 -4.82
C ASN A 74 10.20 0.74 -4.50
N CYS A 75 9.67 -0.34 -5.06
CA CYS A 75 8.37 -0.88 -4.67
C CYS A 75 8.58 -1.90 -3.53
N PRO A 76 8.27 -1.57 -2.26
CA PRO A 76 8.55 -2.48 -1.14
C PRO A 76 7.73 -3.78 -1.22
N VAL A 77 6.52 -3.71 -1.78
CA VAL A 77 5.62 -4.88 -1.95
C VAL A 77 6.10 -5.80 -3.08
N GLY A 78 6.59 -5.23 -4.19
CA GLY A 78 7.12 -6.00 -5.32
C GLY A 78 8.56 -6.49 -5.11
N GLY A 79 9.30 -5.80 -4.25
CA GLY A 79 10.69 -6.09 -3.93
C GLY A 79 11.63 -5.97 -5.14
N GLN A 80 12.82 -6.55 -4.99
CA GLN A 80 13.88 -6.46 -5.99
C GLN A 80 13.45 -7.04 -7.35
N SER A 81 12.73 -8.17 -7.36
CA SER A 81 12.28 -8.81 -8.61
C SER A 81 11.37 -7.92 -9.46
N THR A 82 10.53 -7.09 -8.83
CA THR A 82 9.72 -6.11 -9.55
C THR A 82 10.60 -4.99 -10.08
N MET A 83 11.52 -4.46 -9.27
CA MET A 83 12.39 -3.37 -9.69
C MET A 83 13.36 -3.77 -10.80
N ASP A 84 13.83 -5.01 -10.83
CA ASP A 84 14.67 -5.55 -11.90
C ASP A 84 13.94 -5.52 -13.25
N ARG A 85 12.65 -5.91 -13.27
CA ARG A 85 11.81 -5.83 -14.48
C ARG A 85 11.57 -4.39 -14.92
N VAL A 86 11.31 -3.49 -13.96
CA VAL A 86 11.15 -2.06 -14.24
C VAL A 86 12.42 -1.47 -14.83
N ALA A 87 13.59 -1.85 -14.31
CA ALA A 87 14.88 -1.41 -14.83
C ALA A 87 15.15 -1.95 -16.24
N GLU A 88 14.78 -3.21 -16.52
CA GLU A 88 14.87 -3.80 -17.86
C GLU A 88 14.04 -3.02 -18.89
N ILE A 89 12.79 -2.67 -18.55
CA ILE A 89 11.92 -1.85 -19.41
C ILE A 89 12.54 -0.46 -19.69
N LEU A 90 13.18 0.14 -18.69
CA LEU A 90 13.78 1.47 -18.80
C LEU A 90 15.21 1.46 -19.37
N GLY A 91 15.79 0.29 -19.62
CA GLY A 91 17.19 0.17 -20.03
C GLY A 91 18.18 0.65 -18.95
N GLN A 92 17.77 0.61 -17.68
CA GLN A 92 18.57 1.01 -16.51
C GLN A 92 18.97 -0.21 -15.69
N THR A 93 19.76 0.00 -14.64
CA THR A 93 20.04 -1.03 -13.62
C THR A 93 19.30 -0.68 -12.36
N ALA A 94 18.53 -1.63 -11.80
CA ALA A 94 17.89 -1.43 -10.51
C ALA A 94 18.98 -1.40 -9.41
N PRO A 95 19.02 -0.37 -8.56
CA PRO A 95 19.88 -0.41 -7.39
C PRO A 95 19.44 -1.57 -6.48
N VAL A 96 20.41 -2.26 -5.88
CA VAL A 96 20.12 -3.31 -4.90
C VAL A 96 19.54 -2.64 -3.66
N ALA A 97 18.25 -2.79 -3.45
CA ALA A 97 17.59 -2.27 -2.27
C ALA A 97 17.88 -3.19 -1.08
N ILE A 98 18.38 -2.61 0.02
CA ILE A 98 18.52 -3.35 1.27
C ILE A 98 17.11 -3.60 1.80
N LYS A 99 16.73 -4.89 1.90
CA LYS A 99 15.45 -5.30 2.48
C LYS A 99 15.35 -4.74 3.90
N LYS A 100 14.34 -3.92 4.16
CA LYS A 100 14.02 -3.46 5.51
C LYS A 100 13.11 -4.48 6.16
N ILE A 101 13.36 -4.74 7.42
CA ILE A 101 12.58 -5.68 8.22
C ILE A 101 12.11 -4.93 9.47
N ALA A 102 10.85 -5.14 9.85
CA ALA A 102 10.33 -4.62 11.10
C ALA A 102 11.05 -5.31 12.26
N VAL A 103 11.66 -4.53 13.15
CA VAL A 103 12.38 -5.05 14.32
C VAL A 103 11.68 -4.61 15.59
N VAL A 104 11.27 -5.58 16.39
CA VAL A 104 10.68 -5.35 17.70
C VAL A 104 11.80 -5.09 18.69
N ARG A 105 11.96 -3.82 19.10
CA ARG A 105 12.98 -3.41 20.07
C ARG A 105 12.58 -3.69 21.53
N CYS A 106 11.33 -4.08 21.76
CA CYS A 106 10.84 -4.40 23.10
C CYS A 106 11.36 -5.78 23.51
N SER A 107 12.07 -5.84 24.63
CA SER A 107 12.49 -7.11 25.26
C SER A 107 11.82 -7.34 26.62
N GLY A 108 10.74 -6.60 26.90
CA GLY A 108 10.00 -6.68 28.16
C GLY A 108 9.08 -7.88 28.21
N THR A 109 9.65 -9.08 28.35
CA THR A 109 8.89 -10.33 28.58
C THR A 109 8.04 -10.23 29.85
N CYS A 110 7.11 -11.16 30.05
CA CYS A 110 6.25 -11.17 31.24
C CYS A 110 7.01 -11.17 32.59
N GLU A 111 8.24 -11.69 32.61
CA GLU A 111 9.10 -11.63 33.81
C GLU A 111 9.67 -10.23 34.06
N SER A 112 10.14 -9.56 33.00
CA SER A 112 10.73 -8.22 33.08
C SER A 112 9.67 -7.12 33.17
N ARG A 113 8.42 -7.45 32.84
CA ARG A 113 7.28 -6.54 32.79
C ARG A 113 6.03 -7.24 33.32
N PRO A 114 5.88 -7.33 34.65
CA PRO A 114 4.72 -7.96 35.27
C PRO A 114 3.45 -7.16 34.98
N ARG A 115 2.29 -7.85 34.99
CA ARG A 115 0.98 -7.19 34.95
C ARG A 115 0.65 -6.58 36.30
N THR A 116 0.17 -5.34 36.29
CA THR A 116 -0.15 -4.56 37.50
C THR A 116 -1.64 -4.50 37.78
N ASN A 117 -2.47 -4.82 36.79
CA ASN A 117 -3.91 -4.93 36.92
C ASN A 117 -4.44 -6.01 35.96
N LEU A 118 -5.75 -6.27 36.00
CA LEU A 118 -6.44 -7.19 35.10
C LEU A 118 -7.25 -6.37 34.09
N TYR A 119 -6.91 -6.49 32.81
CA TYR A 119 -7.70 -5.96 31.72
C TYR A 119 -8.71 -7.01 31.23
N ASP A 120 -10.01 -6.68 31.33
CA ASP A 120 -11.14 -7.51 30.89
C ASP A 120 -11.96 -6.79 29.80
N GLY A 121 -11.26 -6.08 28.91
CA GLY A 121 -11.86 -5.38 27.78
C GLY A 121 -11.63 -6.10 26.45
N VAL A 122 -11.99 -5.41 25.36
CA VAL A 122 -11.76 -5.89 24.00
C VAL A 122 -10.26 -6.07 23.75
N SER A 123 -9.83 -7.18 23.15
CA SER A 123 -8.43 -7.44 22.82
C SER A 123 -7.90 -6.48 21.74
N ASN A 124 -7.51 -5.28 22.16
CA ASN A 124 -6.98 -4.23 21.31
C ASN A 124 -6.00 -3.34 22.11
N CYS A 125 -4.75 -3.24 21.63
CA CYS A 125 -3.66 -2.48 22.24
C CYS A 125 -4.01 -1.00 22.38
N THR A 126 -4.67 -0.42 21.38
CA THR A 126 -5.05 1.00 21.40
C THR A 126 -6.06 1.29 22.51
N ILE A 127 -7.07 0.44 22.68
CA ILE A 127 -8.08 0.55 23.74
C ILE A 127 -7.44 0.29 25.11
N ALA A 128 -6.65 -0.77 25.25
CA ALA A 128 -5.99 -1.08 26.51
C ALA A 128 -5.00 0.03 26.94
N ALA A 129 -4.25 0.61 25.99
CA ALA A 129 -3.33 1.71 26.26
C ALA A 129 -4.04 2.98 26.77
N ALA A 130 -5.27 3.24 26.29
CA ALA A 130 -6.06 4.38 26.73
C ALA A 130 -6.49 4.29 28.21
N LEU A 131 -6.49 3.10 28.79
CA LEU A 131 -6.82 2.87 30.21
C LEU A 131 -5.54 2.86 31.05
N TYR A 132 -5.10 4.04 31.49
CA TYR A 132 -3.94 4.20 32.37
C TYR A 132 -2.61 3.65 31.81
N GLY A 133 -2.46 3.58 30.47
CA GLY A 133 -1.24 3.08 29.83
C GLY A 133 -1.16 1.55 29.71
N GLY A 134 -2.26 0.84 29.96
CA GLY A 134 -2.37 -0.61 29.87
C GLY A 134 -2.26 -1.33 31.22
N ASP A 135 -2.16 -2.66 31.16
CA ASP A 135 -2.26 -3.56 32.31
C ASP A 135 -0.91 -4.02 32.87
N THR A 136 0.16 -3.35 32.45
CA THR A 136 1.53 -3.80 32.70
C THR A 136 2.36 -2.76 33.45
N GLY A 137 3.47 -3.20 34.04
CA GLY A 137 4.41 -2.32 34.75
C GLY A 137 5.17 -1.32 33.87
N CYS A 138 4.99 -1.33 32.54
CA CYS A 138 5.61 -0.35 31.65
C CYS A 138 4.59 0.17 30.62
N SER A 139 4.24 1.45 30.75
CA SER A 139 3.27 2.16 29.91
C SER A 139 3.71 2.35 28.45
N PHE A 140 4.97 2.09 28.13
CA PHE A 140 5.52 2.16 26.78
C PHE A 140 5.79 0.78 26.16
N GLY A 141 5.51 -0.30 26.88
CA GLY A 141 5.77 -1.66 26.42
C GLY A 141 4.66 -2.25 25.54
N CYS A 142 4.94 -3.36 24.87
CA CYS A 142 3.96 -4.06 24.04
C CYS A 142 2.84 -4.67 24.89
N LEU A 143 1.57 -4.39 24.63
CA LEU A 143 0.46 -4.95 25.41
C LEU A 143 0.12 -6.41 25.06
N GLY A 144 0.67 -6.94 23.96
CA GLY A 144 0.47 -8.32 23.55
C GLY A 144 -0.93 -8.65 23.03
N LEU A 145 -1.77 -7.63 22.72
CA LEU A 145 -3.15 -7.82 22.26
C LEU A 145 -3.28 -7.95 20.73
N GLY A 146 -2.21 -7.73 19.97
CA GLY A 146 -2.16 -8.13 18.55
C GLY A 146 -2.54 -7.08 17.50
N ASP A 147 -2.73 -5.80 17.83
CA ASP A 147 -3.01 -4.74 16.83
C ASP A 147 -1.99 -4.71 15.68
N CYS A 148 -0.71 -5.00 15.98
CA CYS A 148 0.33 -5.11 14.96
C CYS A 148 0.14 -6.32 14.02
N VAL A 149 -0.43 -7.42 14.52
CA VAL A 149 -0.80 -8.60 13.72
C VAL A 149 -1.98 -8.25 12.83
N GLU A 150 -3.02 -7.62 13.38
CA GLU A 150 -4.20 -7.19 12.62
C GLU A 150 -3.85 -6.17 11.54
N SER A 151 -2.94 -5.25 11.83
CA SER A 151 -2.47 -4.24 10.86
C SER A 151 -1.59 -4.82 9.74
N CYS A 152 -1.01 -6.02 9.94
CA CYS A 152 -0.10 -6.62 8.99
C CYS A 152 -0.85 -7.42 7.92
N THR A 153 -1.03 -6.84 6.74
CA THR A 153 -1.69 -7.50 5.59
C THR A 153 -0.87 -8.63 4.95
N PHE A 154 0.39 -8.82 5.39
CA PHE A 154 1.32 -9.81 4.85
C PHE A 154 1.50 -11.01 5.77
N GLU A 155 0.77 -11.06 6.90
CA GLU A 155 0.91 -12.12 7.92
C GLU A 155 2.37 -12.32 8.36
N ALA A 156 3.13 -11.21 8.41
CA ALA A 156 4.54 -11.22 8.77
C ALA A 156 4.76 -11.06 10.27
N ILE A 157 3.70 -10.91 11.07
CA ILE A 157 3.79 -10.69 12.53
C ILE A 157 2.87 -11.67 13.25
N HIS A 158 3.35 -12.33 14.29
CA HIS A 158 2.53 -13.11 15.24
C HIS A 158 2.94 -12.79 16.68
N ILE A 159 2.01 -12.95 17.63
CA ILE A 159 2.34 -12.81 19.06
C ILE A 159 2.86 -14.14 19.58
N ASN A 160 4.05 -14.15 20.17
CA ASN A 160 4.57 -15.33 20.86
C ASN A 160 3.81 -15.51 22.19
N PRO A 161 3.21 -16.69 22.45
CA PRO A 161 2.38 -16.91 23.64
C PRO A 161 3.18 -16.98 24.96
N LEU A 162 4.49 -17.21 24.89
CA LEU A 162 5.37 -17.27 26.06
C LEU A 162 5.89 -15.89 26.44
N THR A 163 6.38 -15.12 25.46
CA THR A 163 6.96 -13.80 25.72
C THR A 163 5.93 -12.69 25.72
N MET A 164 4.75 -12.94 25.11
CA MET A 164 3.70 -11.95 24.82
C MET A 164 4.19 -10.78 23.95
N LEU A 165 5.27 -11.00 23.18
CA LEU A 165 5.85 -10.03 22.26
C LEU A 165 5.57 -10.43 20.81
N PRO A 166 5.45 -9.45 19.90
CA PRO A 166 5.39 -9.70 18.48
C PRO A 166 6.72 -10.25 17.97
N GLU A 167 6.64 -11.29 17.14
CA GLU A 167 7.74 -11.85 16.37
C GLU A 167 7.47 -11.63 14.90
N VAL A 168 8.52 -11.28 14.15
CA VAL A 168 8.42 -10.94 12.74
C VAL A 168 8.99 -12.07 11.89
N VAL A 169 8.21 -12.58 10.95
CA VAL A 169 8.65 -13.53 9.93
C VAL A 169 9.37 -12.73 8.85
N GLU A 170 10.71 -12.72 8.91
CA GLU A 170 11.58 -11.89 8.07
C GLU A 170 11.31 -12.07 6.57
N ASP A 171 11.02 -13.29 6.13
CA ASP A 171 10.76 -13.61 4.73
C ASP A 171 9.52 -12.91 4.19
N LYS A 172 8.45 -12.84 4.98
CA LYS A 172 7.17 -12.21 4.62
C LYS A 172 7.15 -10.70 4.82
N CYS A 173 8.12 -10.13 5.54
CA CYS A 173 8.14 -8.71 5.84
C CYS A 173 8.48 -7.88 4.59
N THR A 174 7.63 -6.88 4.29
CA THR A 174 7.76 -5.97 3.14
C THR A 174 7.84 -4.50 3.59
N ALA A 175 8.51 -4.24 4.72
CA ALA A 175 8.61 -2.92 5.35
C ALA A 175 9.44 -1.91 4.54
#